data_AF-A0A7Y2XDG1-F1
#
_entry.id   AF-A0A7Y2XDG1-F1
#
_cell.length_a   1.000
_cell.length_b   1.000
_cell.length_c   1.000
_cell.angle_alpha   90.00
_cell.angle_beta   90.00
_cell.angle_gamma   90.00
#
_symmetry.space_group_name_H-M   'P 1'
#
loop_
_entity.id
_entity.type
_entity.pdbx_description
1 polymer ?
#
loop_
_entity_poly.entity_id
_entity_poly.type
_entity_poly.pdbx_seq_one_letter_code
_entity_poly.pdbx_strand_id
1 'polypeptide(L)'
;LMRVAVGIHQEDIDEAIETYELMSKKVFTHATPTLFNSGTPKPQMSSCFLLQIQDDSIDGIYDTLKQTAKISQSAGGIGLSIHNVRATGSYIRGTNGTSNGIVPMLKVYNDTARYVDQGGGKRKGSFAIYMEPWHADVFDFLDLRKNTGAEEKRARDLFYAMWIPDLFMKRVEENGDWTLMCPNECPHLFDTYGDEFEKLYTGYEKVGKGRKTIKARELWEKILEAQIETGNPYMLYKDAANRKSNQKNLGTIRSSNLCTEIMEYTAKDEVAVCNLASIAIPMFIEEDKDGVKFFNHKKLYNVTKKITRNLDTVIDRNYYPVKEAENSNVRHRPIGLGIQGLADAFIMLRLPFTSDEAKKLNQEIFETIYFAAVTSSMEMAKVKEPYSTFKGSPMSKGEFQFNMWGVSEDDLSGRWNWSALRKKVMTNGVRNSLLVAPMPTASTSQILGNNEAFEPYTSNIYTRRVLSGEFIVVNKHLLEDLVELNLWNNEMKEEIMRANGSIQHIDVIPQELKELYKTVWELSMKDIIDMSRQRGYFVDQSQSLNLFMQDANYSKLTSMHFYAWKSGLKTGMYYLRTKSAVNAIQFTVSKSKKEEKPLTPEELKEMLIASQNNPDDCEMCGS
;
A
#
# COMPACT_ATOMS: atom_id res chain seq x y z
N LEU A 1 23.35 5.71 -7.53
CA LEU A 1 22.91 6.46 -6.32
C LEU A 1 23.27 7.95 -6.40
N MET A 2 24.52 8.34 -6.68
CA MET A 2 24.90 9.76 -6.78
C MET A 2 24.06 10.55 -7.78
N ARG A 3 23.78 9.99 -8.98
CA ARG A 3 22.85 10.58 -9.96
C ARG A 3 21.49 10.96 -9.35
N VAL A 4 20.94 10.10 -8.48
CA VAL A 4 19.64 10.34 -7.85
C VAL A 4 19.74 11.49 -6.86
N ALA A 5 20.78 11.50 -6.02
CA ALA A 5 21.00 12.55 -5.04
C ALA A 5 21.21 13.93 -5.69
N VAL A 6 22.08 14.01 -6.72
CA VAL A 6 22.29 15.24 -7.50
C VAL A 6 21.03 15.62 -8.30
N GLY A 7 20.29 14.66 -8.84
CA GLY A 7 19.06 14.96 -9.57
C GLY A 7 17.96 15.57 -8.69
N ILE A 8 17.92 15.23 -7.40
CA ILE A 8 17.01 15.83 -6.42
C ILE A 8 17.52 17.20 -5.98
N HIS A 9 18.77 17.29 -5.55
CA HIS A 9 19.29 18.47 -4.83
C HIS A 9 20.02 19.48 -5.73
N GLN A 10 20.41 19.08 -6.93
CA GLN A 10 21.11 19.90 -7.93
C GLN A 10 22.36 20.59 -7.36
N GLU A 11 22.31 21.91 -7.22
CA GLU A 11 23.43 22.75 -6.77
C GLU A 11 23.66 22.66 -5.25
N ASP A 12 22.70 22.12 -4.49
CA ASP A 12 22.87 21.85 -3.05
C ASP A 12 23.67 20.55 -2.85
N ILE A 13 24.98 20.68 -3.01
CA ILE A 13 25.93 19.55 -2.96
C ILE A 13 25.99 18.92 -1.56
N ASP A 14 25.83 19.71 -0.50
CA ASP A 14 25.83 19.19 0.88
C ASP A 14 24.62 18.29 1.11
N GLU A 15 23.41 18.72 0.71
CA GLU A 15 22.22 17.89 0.80
C GLU A 15 22.28 16.64 -0.11
N ALA A 16 22.95 16.77 -1.28
CA ALA A 16 23.21 15.66 -2.20
C ALA A 16 24.15 14.62 -1.58
N ILE A 17 25.26 15.03 -0.98
CA ILE A 17 26.22 14.12 -0.33
C ILE A 17 25.54 13.38 0.82
N GLU A 18 24.82 14.09 1.69
CA GLU A 18 24.11 13.47 2.81
C GLU A 18 23.07 12.43 2.33
N THR A 19 22.33 12.75 1.27
CA THR A 19 21.38 11.82 0.65
C THR A 19 22.08 10.59 0.08
N TYR A 20 23.18 10.80 -0.66
CA TYR A 20 23.96 9.71 -1.23
C TYR A 20 24.51 8.79 -0.13
N GLU A 21 25.07 9.34 0.94
CA GLU A 21 25.60 8.56 2.06
C GLU A 21 24.54 7.67 2.69
N LEU A 22 23.37 8.22 3.01
CA LEU A 22 22.29 7.45 3.62
C LEU A 22 21.77 6.34 2.68
N MET A 23 21.62 6.63 1.38
CA MET A 23 21.17 5.63 0.39
C MET A 23 22.22 4.54 0.15
N SER A 24 23.51 4.90 0.06
CA SER A 24 24.61 3.95 -0.16
C SER A 24 24.84 3.04 1.05
N LYS A 25 24.59 3.55 2.27
CA LYS A 25 24.54 2.77 3.51
C LYS A 25 23.22 1.99 3.67
N LYS A 26 22.35 1.96 2.65
CA LYS A 26 21.06 1.24 2.62
C LYS A 26 20.07 1.68 3.72
N VAL A 27 20.23 2.86 4.29
CA VAL A 27 19.36 3.36 5.38
C VAL A 27 17.93 3.63 4.90
N PHE A 28 17.80 4.11 3.67
CA PHE A 28 16.53 4.27 2.99
C PHE A 28 16.72 4.21 1.49
N THR A 29 15.62 4.14 0.74
CA THR A 29 15.65 4.32 -0.71
C THR A 29 14.42 5.07 -1.19
N HIS A 30 14.59 5.84 -2.27
CA HIS A 30 13.46 6.41 -3.00
C HIS A 30 12.75 5.34 -3.84
N ALA A 31 11.51 5.61 -4.22
CA ALA A 31 10.77 4.68 -5.08
C ALA A 31 11.40 4.53 -6.47
N THR A 32 11.07 3.42 -7.12
CA THR A 32 11.61 3.02 -8.42
C THR A 32 11.59 4.12 -9.49
N PRO A 33 10.51 4.92 -9.67
CA PRO A 33 10.51 6.01 -10.66
C PRO A 33 11.56 7.08 -10.37
N THR A 34 11.77 7.44 -9.11
CA THR A 34 12.84 8.36 -8.71
C THR A 34 14.23 7.77 -9.02
N LEU A 35 14.44 6.48 -8.73
CA LEU A 35 15.70 5.80 -9.01
C LEU A 35 16.01 5.73 -10.52
N PHE A 36 14.99 5.48 -11.34
CA PHE A 36 15.14 5.46 -12.79
C PHE A 36 15.38 6.85 -13.36
N ASN A 37 14.57 7.83 -13.00
CA ASN A 37 14.44 9.06 -13.80
C ASN A 37 15.10 10.30 -13.19
N SER A 38 15.51 10.28 -11.91
CA SER A 38 16.19 11.44 -11.32
C SER A 38 17.48 11.78 -12.07
N GLY A 39 17.69 13.06 -12.38
CA GLY A 39 18.85 13.52 -13.17
C GLY A 39 18.81 13.16 -14.67
N THR A 40 17.65 12.73 -15.20
CA THR A 40 17.44 12.51 -16.64
C THR A 40 16.72 13.71 -17.29
N PRO A 41 16.65 13.81 -18.63
CA PRO A 41 16.05 14.97 -19.31
C PRO A 41 14.56 15.22 -18.99
N LYS A 42 13.80 14.17 -18.66
CA LYS A 42 12.39 14.26 -18.25
C LYS A 42 12.20 13.49 -16.94
N PRO A 43 12.56 14.08 -15.79
CA PRO A 43 12.61 13.38 -14.52
C PRO A 43 11.21 13.21 -13.92
N GLN A 44 10.41 12.29 -14.46
CA GLN A 44 9.18 11.84 -13.81
C GLN A 44 9.58 10.92 -12.65
N MET A 45 9.43 11.40 -11.41
CA MET A 45 9.89 10.74 -10.19
C MET A 45 8.75 10.24 -9.31
N SER A 46 7.51 10.65 -9.58
CA SER A 46 6.32 10.25 -8.83
C SER A 46 5.83 8.85 -9.21
N SER A 47 5.30 8.11 -8.24
CA SER A 47 4.98 6.69 -8.45
C SER A 47 3.53 6.39 -8.84
N CYS A 48 2.60 7.14 -8.26
CA CYS A 48 1.17 6.88 -8.42
C CYS A 48 0.41 8.17 -8.69
N PHE A 49 -0.68 8.05 -9.42
CA PHE A 49 -1.60 9.12 -9.77
C PHE A 49 -3.03 8.70 -9.44
N LEU A 50 -3.83 9.63 -8.93
CA LEU A 50 -5.25 9.41 -8.65
C LEU A 50 -6.08 10.35 -9.53
N LEU A 51 -7.06 9.78 -10.22
CA LEU A 51 -7.95 10.52 -11.12
C LEU A 51 -9.41 10.20 -10.79
N GLN A 52 -10.27 11.09 -11.23
CA GLN A 52 -11.70 10.84 -11.38
C GLN A 52 -12.09 11.08 -12.83
N ILE A 53 -13.14 10.39 -13.30
CA ILE A 53 -13.73 10.71 -14.60
C ILE A 53 -14.18 12.18 -14.58
N GLN A 54 -13.66 12.97 -15.52
CA GLN A 54 -13.86 14.42 -15.60
C GLN A 54 -15.34 14.81 -15.65
N ASP A 55 -16.14 14.06 -16.41
CA ASP A 55 -17.55 14.30 -16.62
C ASP A 55 -18.25 13.04 -17.15
N ASP A 56 -19.54 12.88 -16.87
CA ASP A 56 -20.37 11.78 -17.39
C ASP A 56 -20.81 12.06 -18.84
N SER A 57 -19.81 12.19 -19.72
CA SER A 57 -19.94 12.49 -21.13
C SER A 57 -18.81 11.82 -21.92
N ILE A 58 -18.96 11.69 -23.23
CA ILE A 58 -17.91 11.11 -24.09
C ILE A 58 -16.63 11.94 -24.00
N ASP A 59 -16.72 13.27 -24.04
CA ASP A 59 -15.56 14.16 -23.92
C ASP A 59 -14.86 13.95 -22.56
N GLY A 60 -15.62 13.95 -21.45
CA GLY A 60 -15.06 13.70 -20.12
C GLY A 60 -14.37 12.33 -19.99
N ILE A 61 -14.98 11.28 -20.55
CA ILE A 61 -14.44 9.92 -20.53
C ILE A 61 -13.15 9.82 -21.35
N TYR A 62 -13.13 10.39 -22.56
CA TYR A 62 -11.97 10.31 -23.47
C TYR A 62 -10.83 11.27 -23.07
N ASP A 63 -11.13 12.42 -22.47
CA ASP A 63 -10.13 13.29 -21.87
C ASP A 63 -9.46 12.60 -20.68
N THR A 64 -10.24 11.92 -19.83
CA THR A 64 -9.69 11.11 -18.74
C THR A 64 -8.85 9.96 -19.30
N LEU A 65 -9.30 9.28 -20.36
CA LEU A 65 -8.53 8.21 -21.01
C LEU A 65 -7.18 8.73 -21.54
N LYS A 66 -7.18 9.90 -22.20
CA LYS A 66 -5.96 10.57 -22.66
C LYS A 66 -5.02 10.93 -21.51
N GLN A 67 -5.54 11.42 -20.39
CA GLN A 67 -4.75 11.66 -19.17
C GLN A 67 -4.12 10.35 -18.68
N THR A 68 -4.90 9.26 -18.58
CA THR A 68 -4.38 7.96 -18.13
C THR A 68 -3.31 7.39 -19.06
N ALA A 69 -3.47 7.54 -20.38
CA ALA A 69 -2.48 7.10 -21.36
C ALA A 69 -1.14 7.87 -21.22
N LYS A 70 -1.18 9.20 -21.04
CA LYS A 70 0.04 10.01 -20.82
C LYS A 70 0.76 9.66 -19.52
N ILE A 71 -0.01 9.40 -18.45
CA ILE A 71 0.54 8.98 -17.16
C ILE A 71 1.17 7.59 -17.28
N SER A 72 0.47 6.64 -17.91
CA SER A 72 0.97 5.27 -18.13
C SER A 72 2.24 5.29 -18.98
N GLN A 73 2.30 6.12 -20.03
CA GLN A 73 3.50 6.29 -20.86
C GLN A 73 4.72 6.68 -20.01
N SER A 74 4.51 7.43 -18.94
CA SER A 74 5.55 7.89 -18.02
C SER A 74 5.75 6.96 -16.80
N ALA A 75 5.32 5.70 -16.91
CA ALA A 75 5.45 4.65 -15.91
C ALA A 75 4.70 4.89 -14.57
N GLY A 76 3.69 5.75 -14.55
CA GLY A 76 2.85 5.99 -13.37
C GLY A 76 1.76 4.94 -13.18
N GLY A 77 1.62 4.41 -11.97
CA GLY A 77 0.45 3.60 -11.58
C GLY A 77 -0.79 4.49 -11.37
N ILE A 78 -1.98 3.99 -11.68
CA ILE A 78 -3.20 4.80 -11.68
C ILE A 78 -4.27 4.23 -10.74
N GLY A 79 -4.88 5.09 -9.91
CA GLY A 79 -6.19 4.85 -9.31
C GLY A 79 -7.24 5.74 -9.99
N LEU A 80 -8.34 5.16 -10.49
CA LEU A 80 -9.37 5.88 -11.22
C LEU A 80 -10.75 5.68 -10.58
N SER A 81 -11.33 6.75 -10.05
CA SER A 81 -12.71 6.80 -9.59
C SER A 81 -13.67 6.92 -10.78
N ILE A 82 -14.65 6.00 -10.87
CA ILE A 82 -15.67 5.99 -11.94
C ILE A 82 -17.11 6.13 -11.42
N HIS A 83 -17.29 6.48 -10.14
CA HIS A 83 -18.60 6.51 -9.46
C HIS A 83 -19.64 7.41 -10.13
N ASN A 84 -19.18 8.42 -10.88
CA ASN A 84 -19.99 9.41 -11.55
C ASN A 84 -20.45 9.00 -12.96
N VAL A 85 -20.01 7.86 -13.49
CA VAL A 85 -20.41 7.38 -14.82
C VAL A 85 -21.79 6.73 -14.75
N ARG A 86 -22.71 7.09 -15.65
CA ARG A 86 -24.07 6.53 -15.65
C ARG A 86 -24.10 5.02 -15.93
N ALA A 87 -24.97 4.33 -15.21
CA ALA A 87 -25.12 2.87 -15.33
C ALA A 87 -25.81 2.42 -16.63
N THR A 88 -25.77 1.11 -16.91
CA THR A 88 -26.41 0.47 -18.07
C THR A 88 -27.91 0.79 -18.17
N GLY A 89 -28.41 1.15 -19.35
CA GLY A 89 -29.82 1.48 -19.57
C GLY A 89 -30.20 2.92 -19.20
N SER A 90 -29.27 3.73 -18.66
CA SER A 90 -29.54 5.16 -18.37
C SER A 90 -29.83 5.95 -19.63
N TYR A 91 -30.81 6.84 -19.59
CA TYR A 91 -31.16 7.70 -20.72
C TYR A 91 -30.00 8.64 -21.13
N ILE A 92 -29.82 8.82 -22.44
CA ILE A 92 -28.88 9.78 -23.04
C ILE A 92 -29.67 10.81 -23.82
N ARG A 93 -29.82 12.01 -23.23
CA ARG A 93 -30.63 13.11 -23.82
C ARG A 93 -30.18 13.54 -25.21
N GLY A 94 -28.87 13.59 -25.46
CA GLY A 94 -28.32 14.10 -26.73
C GLY A 94 -28.57 13.20 -27.94
N THR A 95 -28.60 11.87 -27.75
CA THR A 95 -28.76 10.89 -28.84
C THR A 95 -30.08 10.15 -28.79
N ASN A 96 -30.93 10.46 -27.80
CA ASN A 96 -32.19 9.75 -27.51
C ASN A 96 -32.02 8.22 -27.36
N GLY A 97 -30.85 7.79 -26.90
CA GLY A 97 -30.50 6.39 -26.67
C GLY A 97 -30.34 6.04 -25.20
N THR A 98 -29.83 4.84 -24.93
CA THR A 98 -29.51 4.34 -23.59
C THR A 98 -28.03 4.04 -23.45
N SER A 99 -27.47 4.28 -22.27
CA SER A 99 -26.08 3.95 -21.94
C SER A 99 -25.84 2.45 -21.95
N ASN A 100 -24.67 2.03 -22.43
CA ASN A 100 -24.20 0.64 -22.31
C ASN A 100 -23.49 0.37 -20.97
N GLY A 101 -23.45 1.35 -20.08
CA GLY A 101 -22.87 1.24 -18.73
C GLY A 101 -21.34 1.21 -18.72
N ILE A 102 -20.80 0.79 -17.57
CA ILE A 102 -19.35 0.85 -17.30
C ILE A 102 -18.54 -0.21 -18.05
N VAL A 103 -19.12 -1.37 -18.38
CA VAL A 103 -18.34 -2.52 -18.88
C VAL A 103 -17.67 -2.20 -20.22
N PRO A 104 -18.37 -1.70 -21.25
CA PRO A 104 -17.72 -1.33 -22.51
C PRO A 104 -16.71 -0.20 -22.35
N MET A 105 -16.97 0.77 -21.47
CA MET A 105 -16.02 1.84 -21.17
C MET A 105 -14.72 1.25 -20.59
N LEU A 106 -14.82 0.37 -19.60
CA LEU A 106 -13.65 -0.23 -18.96
C LEU A 106 -12.86 -1.14 -19.89
N LYS A 107 -13.49 -1.73 -20.91
CA LYS A 107 -12.73 -2.43 -21.97
C LYS A 107 -11.81 -1.50 -22.76
N VAL A 108 -12.23 -0.26 -23.05
CA VAL A 108 -11.37 0.74 -23.70
C VAL A 108 -10.18 1.10 -22.80
N TYR A 109 -10.41 1.26 -21.49
CA TYR A 109 -9.33 1.47 -20.52
C TYR A 109 -8.39 0.26 -20.42
N ASN A 110 -8.94 -0.97 -20.44
CA ASN A 110 -8.17 -2.22 -20.44
C ASN A 110 -7.23 -2.27 -21.65
N ASP A 111 -7.75 -2.05 -22.85
CA ASP A 111 -6.95 -2.11 -24.07
C ASP A 111 -5.93 -0.97 -24.13
N THR A 112 -6.24 0.20 -23.55
CA THR A 112 -5.27 1.29 -23.38
C THR A 112 -4.14 0.90 -22.42
N ALA A 113 -4.46 0.24 -21.29
CA ALA A 113 -3.45 -0.26 -20.35
C ALA A 113 -2.50 -1.27 -21.00
N ARG A 114 -3.03 -2.11 -21.90
CA ARG A 114 -2.24 -3.07 -22.70
C ARG A 114 -1.40 -2.39 -23.76
N TYR A 115 -1.96 -1.38 -24.44
CA TYR A 115 -1.28 -0.67 -25.53
C TYR A 115 -0.12 0.19 -25.03
N VAL A 116 -0.31 0.91 -23.91
CA VAL A 116 0.70 1.82 -23.34
C VAL A 116 1.54 1.10 -22.29
N ASP A 117 2.41 0.21 -22.75
CA ASP A 117 3.25 -0.70 -21.95
C ASP A 117 4.57 -0.09 -21.41
N GLN A 118 4.53 1.21 -21.05
CA GLN A 118 5.65 1.94 -20.45
C GLN A 118 6.94 1.94 -21.30
N GLY A 119 6.81 1.95 -22.63
CA GLY A 119 7.91 2.21 -23.56
C GLY A 119 8.68 0.96 -24.01
N GLY A 120 7.97 -0.08 -24.46
CA GLY A 120 8.58 -1.24 -25.13
C GLY A 120 8.70 -2.47 -24.23
N GLY A 121 7.64 -2.80 -23.49
CA GLY A 121 7.53 -4.04 -22.71
C GLY A 121 8.22 -4.02 -21.33
N LYS A 122 8.76 -2.88 -20.89
CA LYS A 122 9.43 -2.78 -19.57
C LYS A 122 8.47 -3.04 -18.41
N ARG A 123 7.19 -2.64 -18.51
CA ARG A 123 6.14 -2.91 -17.51
C ARG A 123 4.75 -2.62 -18.10
N LYS A 124 3.76 -3.47 -17.84
CA LYS A 124 2.38 -3.23 -18.28
C LYS A 124 1.76 -2.03 -17.56
N GLY A 125 0.95 -1.22 -18.26
CA GLY A 125 0.10 -0.21 -17.64
C GLY A 125 -0.80 -0.86 -16.59
N SER A 126 -0.92 -0.25 -15.41
CA SER A 126 -1.64 -0.83 -14.26
C SER A 126 -2.59 0.18 -13.66
N PHE A 127 -3.89 -0.03 -13.86
CA PHE A 127 -4.94 0.88 -13.39
C PHE A 127 -5.83 0.14 -12.39
N ALA A 128 -6.03 0.72 -11.20
CA ALA A 128 -7.05 0.29 -10.25
C ALA A 128 -8.30 1.15 -10.41
N ILE A 129 -9.42 0.51 -10.73
CA ILE A 129 -10.71 1.15 -10.91
C ILE A 129 -11.47 1.10 -9.58
N TYR A 130 -11.96 2.25 -9.12
CA TYR A 130 -12.68 2.40 -7.86
C TYR A 130 -14.18 2.58 -8.12
N MET A 131 -15.00 1.79 -7.44
CA MET A 131 -16.46 1.85 -7.50
C MET A 131 -17.08 1.77 -6.10
N GLU A 132 -18.10 2.61 -5.83
CA GLU A 132 -18.93 2.48 -4.64
C GLU A 132 -20.02 1.40 -4.80
N PRO A 133 -20.36 0.62 -3.74
CA PRO A 133 -21.23 -0.56 -3.85
C PRO A 133 -22.70 -0.25 -4.16
N TRP A 134 -23.13 1.03 -4.14
CA TRP A 134 -24.48 1.40 -4.56
C TRP A 134 -24.62 1.52 -6.08
N HIS A 135 -23.53 1.52 -6.84
CA HIS A 135 -23.59 1.71 -8.29
C HIS A 135 -24.36 0.57 -8.97
N ALA A 136 -25.27 0.89 -9.90
CA ALA A 136 -26.16 -0.12 -10.48
C ALA A 136 -25.48 -1.19 -11.34
N ASP A 137 -24.28 -0.94 -11.85
CA ASP A 137 -23.47 -1.91 -12.58
C ASP A 137 -22.48 -2.71 -11.67
N VAL A 138 -22.61 -2.63 -10.33
CA VAL A 138 -21.62 -3.21 -9.40
C VAL A 138 -21.44 -4.74 -9.54
N PHE A 139 -22.49 -5.49 -9.90
CA PHE A 139 -22.36 -6.94 -10.08
C PHE A 139 -21.50 -7.29 -11.29
N ASP A 140 -21.69 -6.59 -12.42
CA ASP A 140 -20.86 -6.77 -13.60
C ASP A 140 -19.43 -6.30 -13.33
N PHE A 141 -19.25 -5.22 -12.57
CA PHE A 141 -17.93 -4.74 -12.13
C PHE A 141 -17.12 -5.82 -11.40
N LEU A 142 -17.76 -6.57 -10.49
CA LEU A 142 -17.14 -7.65 -9.73
C LEU A 142 -16.75 -8.87 -10.58
N ASP A 143 -17.36 -9.04 -11.76
CA ASP A 143 -17.07 -10.15 -12.66
C ASP A 143 -15.96 -9.83 -13.70
N LEU A 144 -15.54 -8.57 -13.83
CA LEU A 144 -14.65 -8.15 -14.92
C LEU A 144 -13.26 -8.81 -14.92
N ARG A 145 -12.75 -9.19 -13.74
CA ARG A 145 -11.43 -9.83 -13.59
C ARG A 145 -11.49 -11.36 -13.59
N LYS A 146 -12.68 -11.96 -13.54
CA LYS A 146 -12.82 -13.41 -13.46
C LYS A 146 -12.25 -14.09 -14.70
N ASN A 147 -11.63 -15.25 -14.51
CA ASN A 147 -11.08 -16.02 -15.61
C ASN A 147 -12.19 -16.63 -16.49
N THR A 148 -13.29 -17.05 -15.88
CA THR A 148 -14.45 -17.66 -16.56
C THR A 148 -15.46 -16.61 -17.03
N GLY A 149 -16.32 -16.99 -17.98
CA GLY A 149 -17.38 -16.16 -18.56
C GLY A 149 -17.01 -15.49 -19.89
N ALA A 150 -17.91 -14.68 -20.43
CA ALA A 150 -17.81 -14.17 -21.79
C ALA A 150 -16.81 -13.01 -21.93
N GLU A 151 -15.92 -13.07 -22.93
CA GLU A 151 -14.77 -12.17 -23.09
C GLU A 151 -15.17 -10.71 -23.37
N GLU A 152 -16.33 -10.50 -23.98
CA GLU A 152 -16.93 -9.19 -24.16
C GLU A 152 -17.31 -8.50 -22.85
N LYS A 153 -17.38 -9.26 -21.75
CA LYS A 153 -17.68 -8.78 -20.38
C LYS A 153 -16.47 -8.87 -19.45
N ARG A 154 -15.24 -8.87 -19.98
CA ARG A 154 -14.00 -9.01 -19.19
C ARG A 154 -13.01 -7.89 -19.51
N ALA A 155 -12.25 -7.52 -18.48
CA ALA A 155 -11.19 -6.52 -18.52
C ALA A 155 -10.14 -6.88 -17.46
N ARG A 156 -9.34 -7.91 -17.73
CA ARG A 156 -8.47 -8.58 -16.74
C ARG A 156 -7.15 -7.87 -16.47
N ASP A 157 -6.72 -6.97 -17.35
CA ASP A 157 -5.50 -6.18 -17.16
C ASP A 157 -5.73 -5.00 -16.21
N LEU A 158 -6.99 -4.69 -15.87
CA LEU A 158 -7.36 -3.73 -14.85
C LEU A 158 -7.47 -4.40 -13.47
N PHE A 159 -7.19 -3.61 -12.43
CA PHE A 159 -7.45 -3.96 -11.04
C PHE A 159 -8.74 -3.29 -10.57
N TYR A 160 -9.39 -3.87 -9.57
CA TYR A 160 -10.70 -3.43 -9.10
C TYR A 160 -10.69 -3.19 -7.60
N ALA A 161 -11.38 -2.15 -7.16
CA ALA A 161 -11.41 -1.70 -5.79
C ALA A 161 -12.82 -1.23 -5.39
N MET A 162 -13.27 -1.66 -4.22
CA MET A 162 -14.51 -1.18 -3.61
C MET A 162 -14.22 0.02 -2.71
N TRP A 163 -14.95 1.11 -2.94
CA TRP A 163 -14.95 2.32 -2.11
C TRP A 163 -16.20 2.33 -1.23
N ILE A 164 -16.10 1.77 -0.02
CA ILE A 164 -17.25 1.29 0.75
C ILE A 164 -17.70 2.34 1.78
N PRO A 165 -18.97 2.81 1.73
CA PRO A 165 -19.56 3.59 2.81
C PRO A 165 -19.91 2.70 4.01
N ASP A 166 -19.85 3.25 5.22
CA ASP A 166 -20.21 2.57 6.48
C ASP A 166 -21.64 2.03 6.42
N LEU A 167 -22.56 2.74 5.75
CA LEU A 167 -23.94 2.31 5.58
C LEU A 167 -24.06 0.94 4.90
N PHE A 168 -23.22 0.65 3.90
CA PHE A 168 -23.26 -0.68 3.26
C PHE A 168 -22.89 -1.76 4.27
N MET A 169 -21.82 -1.54 5.04
CA MET A 169 -21.38 -2.50 6.07
C MET A 169 -22.45 -2.70 7.16
N LYS A 170 -23.10 -1.62 7.62
CA LYS A 170 -24.23 -1.68 8.56
C LYS A 170 -25.38 -2.52 7.99
N ARG A 171 -25.79 -2.27 6.74
CA ARG A 171 -26.87 -3.02 6.07
C ARG A 171 -26.51 -4.50 5.88
N VAL A 172 -25.25 -4.84 5.61
CA VAL A 172 -24.80 -6.25 5.52
C VAL A 172 -24.90 -6.95 6.89
N GLU A 173 -24.45 -6.30 7.96
CA GLU A 173 -24.53 -6.81 9.33
C GLU A 173 -25.99 -7.08 9.73
N GLU A 174 -26.85 -6.09 9.52
CA GLU A 174 -28.27 -6.10 9.86
C GLU A 174 -29.14 -6.97 8.92
N ASN A 175 -28.55 -7.53 7.85
CA ASN A 175 -29.31 -8.19 6.77
C ASN A 175 -30.40 -7.29 6.15
N GLY A 176 -30.11 -5.99 6.08
CA GLY A 176 -30.97 -4.98 5.50
C GLY A 176 -31.01 -5.02 3.98
N ASP A 177 -31.89 -4.19 3.43
CA ASP A 177 -31.97 -3.97 1.99
C ASP A 177 -30.83 -3.05 1.53
N TRP A 178 -30.45 -3.15 0.27
CA TRP A 178 -29.48 -2.29 -0.39
C TRP A 178 -29.99 -1.90 -1.76
N THR A 179 -30.05 -0.60 -2.01
CA THR A 179 -30.58 -0.01 -3.24
C THR A 179 -29.45 0.34 -4.21
N LEU A 180 -29.52 -0.25 -5.39
CA LEU A 180 -28.64 0.04 -6.51
C LEU A 180 -29.15 1.27 -7.29
N MET A 181 -28.26 2.23 -7.53
CA MET A 181 -28.59 3.55 -8.08
C MET A 181 -27.69 3.92 -9.25
N CYS A 182 -28.21 4.74 -10.16
CA CYS A 182 -27.41 5.39 -11.21
C CYS A 182 -27.05 6.81 -10.77
N PRO A 183 -25.78 7.26 -10.93
CA PRO A 183 -25.36 8.60 -10.51
C PRO A 183 -26.09 9.74 -11.25
N ASN A 184 -26.59 9.49 -12.47
CA ASN A 184 -27.40 10.47 -13.20
C ASN A 184 -28.82 10.66 -12.60
N GLU A 185 -29.37 9.62 -11.97
CA GLU A 185 -30.71 9.66 -11.34
C GLU A 185 -30.64 10.08 -9.86
N CYS A 186 -29.57 9.65 -9.20
CA CYS A 186 -29.23 9.88 -7.79
C CYS A 186 -27.87 10.60 -7.70
N PRO A 187 -27.79 11.88 -8.08
CA PRO A 187 -26.54 12.63 -8.08
C PRO A 187 -26.01 12.85 -6.66
N HIS A 188 -24.72 13.21 -6.56
CA HIS A 188 -24.05 13.62 -5.32
C HIS A 188 -23.84 12.54 -4.24
N LEU A 189 -24.03 11.26 -4.57
CA LEU A 189 -23.64 10.18 -3.66
C LEU A 189 -22.11 10.05 -3.53
N PHE A 190 -21.39 10.27 -4.62
CA PHE A 190 -19.94 10.12 -4.69
C PHE A 190 -19.15 11.33 -4.17
N ASP A 191 -19.80 12.47 -3.92
CA ASP A 191 -19.18 13.68 -3.38
C ASP A 191 -19.61 14.01 -1.95
N THR A 192 -20.34 13.09 -1.30
CA THR A 192 -20.72 13.12 0.12
C THR A 192 -20.18 11.89 0.84
N TYR A 193 -20.02 11.93 2.16
CA TYR A 193 -19.60 10.79 2.99
C TYR A 193 -20.23 10.87 4.39
N GLY A 194 -20.14 9.79 5.18
CA GLY A 194 -20.68 9.71 6.53
C GLY A 194 -22.18 10.03 6.59
N ASP A 195 -22.60 10.76 7.62
CA ASP A 195 -24.02 11.07 7.87
C ASP A 195 -24.70 11.80 6.71
N GLU A 196 -23.96 12.64 5.98
CA GLU A 196 -24.49 13.35 4.81
C GLU A 196 -24.82 12.38 3.66
N PHE A 197 -23.92 11.43 3.39
CA PHE A 197 -24.16 10.36 2.45
C PHE A 197 -25.35 9.49 2.87
N GLU A 198 -25.42 9.09 4.16
CA GLU A 198 -26.53 8.27 4.66
C GLU A 198 -27.88 8.96 4.49
N LYS A 199 -27.94 10.25 4.80
CA LYS A 199 -29.15 11.06 4.63
C LYS A 199 -29.56 11.17 3.16
N LEU A 200 -28.61 11.42 2.27
CA LEU A 200 -28.88 11.56 0.83
C LEU A 200 -29.33 10.23 0.21
N TYR A 201 -28.59 9.16 0.49
CA TYR A 201 -28.87 7.81 0.01
C TYR A 201 -30.26 7.33 0.46
N THR A 202 -30.56 7.39 1.76
CA THR A 202 -31.88 7.01 2.28
C THR A 202 -32.99 7.95 1.81
N GLY A 203 -32.66 9.21 1.52
CA GLY A 203 -33.57 10.15 0.85
C GLY A 203 -33.99 9.66 -0.53
N TYR A 204 -33.04 9.20 -1.36
CA TYR A 204 -33.32 8.61 -2.66
C TYR A 204 -34.10 7.29 -2.58
N GLU A 205 -33.83 6.45 -1.58
CA GLU A 205 -34.64 5.26 -1.30
C GLU A 205 -36.10 5.63 -1.03
N LYS A 206 -36.37 6.62 -0.18
CA LYS A 206 -37.73 7.06 0.19
C LYS A 206 -38.56 7.59 -0.97
N VAL A 207 -37.93 8.26 -1.93
CA VAL A 207 -38.62 8.79 -3.13
C VAL A 207 -38.64 7.79 -4.30
N GLY A 208 -38.16 6.55 -4.10
CA GLY A 208 -38.22 5.49 -5.10
C GLY A 208 -37.33 5.73 -6.33
N LYS A 209 -36.21 6.44 -6.19
CA LYS A 209 -35.28 6.72 -7.29
C LYS A 209 -34.26 5.60 -7.58
N GLY A 210 -34.22 4.57 -6.75
CA GLY A 210 -33.37 3.40 -6.95
C GLY A 210 -33.79 2.56 -8.16
N ARG A 211 -32.83 1.93 -8.82
CA ARG A 211 -33.09 1.03 -9.97
C ARG A 211 -33.50 -0.36 -9.56
N LYS A 212 -32.84 -0.88 -8.53
CA LYS A 212 -33.07 -2.22 -8.01
C LYS A 212 -32.77 -2.22 -6.53
N THR A 213 -33.66 -2.79 -5.73
CA THR A 213 -33.38 -3.08 -4.32
C THR A 213 -33.09 -4.56 -4.17
N ILE A 214 -32.01 -4.89 -3.47
CA ILE A 214 -31.54 -6.26 -3.19
C ILE A 214 -31.31 -6.43 -1.70
N LYS A 215 -30.97 -7.63 -1.25
CA LYS A 215 -30.39 -7.80 0.09
C LYS A 215 -28.93 -7.36 0.08
N ALA A 216 -28.50 -6.63 1.10
CA ALA A 216 -27.10 -6.20 1.20
C ALA A 216 -26.14 -7.41 1.20
N ARG A 217 -26.54 -8.52 1.82
CA ARG A 217 -25.77 -9.77 1.85
C ARG A 217 -25.59 -10.42 0.48
N GLU A 218 -26.50 -10.23 -0.46
CA GLU A 218 -26.37 -10.74 -1.84
C GLU A 218 -25.16 -10.10 -2.54
N LEU A 219 -25.02 -8.78 -2.43
CA LEU A 219 -23.85 -8.08 -2.96
C LEU A 219 -22.59 -8.42 -2.17
N TRP A 220 -22.70 -8.58 -0.84
CA TRP A 220 -21.58 -8.99 0.00
C TRP A 220 -21.00 -10.33 -0.44
N GLU A 221 -21.83 -11.35 -0.60
CA GLU A 221 -21.42 -12.68 -1.06
C GLU A 221 -20.72 -12.60 -2.42
N LYS A 222 -21.23 -11.78 -3.35
CA LYS A 222 -20.59 -11.55 -4.65
C LYS A 222 -19.19 -10.92 -4.53
N ILE A 223 -18.99 -9.98 -3.59
CA ILE A 223 -17.68 -9.38 -3.30
C ILE A 223 -16.71 -10.46 -2.80
N LEU A 224 -17.14 -11.29 -1.84
CA LEU A 224 -16.30 -12.36 -1.28
C LEU A 224 -15.95 -13.42 -2.33
N GLU A 225 -16.91 -13.79 -3.17
CA GLU A 225 -16.72 -14.72 -4.29
C GLU A 225 -15.61 -14.23 -5.21
N ALA A 226 -15.69 -12.97 -5.66
CA ALA A 226 -14.68 -12.36 -6.51
C ALA A 226 -13.29 -12.36 -5.84
N GLN A 227 -13.24 -12.05 -4.53
CA GLN A 227 -11.98 -12.02 -3.77
C GLN A 227 -11.34 -13.39 -3.65
N ILE A 228 -12.12 -14.42 -3.38
CA ILE A 228 -11.62 -15.78 -3.29
C ILE A 228 -11.11 -16.28 -4.64
N GLU A 229 -11.81 -15.96 -5.73
CA GLU A 229 -11.42 -16.37 -7.08
C GLU A 229 -10.21 -15.61 -7.64
N THR A 230 -10.09 -14.32 -7.35
CA THR A 230 -9.16 -13.42 -8.07
C THR A 230 -8.19 -12.65 -7.18
N GLY A 231 -8.39 -12.65 -5.86
CA GLY A 231 -7.69 -11.77 -4.92
C GLY A 231 -8.20 -10.32 -4.90
N ASN A 232 -9.18 -9.99 -5.75
CA ASN A 232 -9.79 -8.67 -5.95
C ASN A 232 -11.33 -8.76 -5.82
N PRO A 233 -12.06 -7.67 -5.52
CA PRO A 233 -11.59 -6.30 -5.42
C PRO A 233 -10.88 -5.98 -4.10
N TYR A 234 -10.07 -4.92 -4.12
CA TYR A 234 -9.55 -4.27 -2.92
C TYR A 234 -10.69 -3.74 -2.05
N MET A 235 -10.48 -3.61 -0.75
CA MET A 235 -11.49 -3.12 0.21
C MET A 235 -10.99 -1.87 0.92
N LEU A 236 -11.64 -0.74 0.64
CA LEU A 236 -11.33 0.54 1.25
C LEU A 236 -12.59 1.17 1.81
N TYR A 237 -12.49 1.77 2.98
CA TYR A 237 -13.61 2.33 3.73
C TYR A 237 -13.66 3.85 3.55
N LYS A 238 -14.57 4.30 2.68
CA LYS A 238 -14.77 5.68 2.25
C LYS A 238 -14.86 6.64 3.43
N ASP A 239 -15.68 6.29 4.42
CA ASP A 239 -15.97 7.18 5.54
C ASP A 239 -14.79 7.27 6.51
N ALA A 240 -14.04 6.19 6.70
CA ALA A 240 -12.81 6.21 7.48
C ALA A 240 -11.71 7.03 6.77
N ALA A 241 -11.58 6.90 5.45
CA ALA A 241 -10.63 7.68 4.66
C ALA A 241 -10.93 9.19 4.72
N ASN A 242 -12.19 9.58 4.52
CA ASN A 242 -12.60 10.98 4.51
C ASN A 242 -12.59 11.62 5.91
N ARG A 243 -13.14 10.95 6.94
CA ARG A 243 -13.16 11.48 8.32
C ARG A 243 -11.76 11.72 8.88
N LYS A 244 -10.77 10.95 8.42
CA LYS A 244 -9.41 10.92 8.98
C LYS A 244 -8.34 11.35 7.97
N SER A 245 -8.70 12.20 7.02
CA SER A 245 -7.74 12.83 6.11
C SER A 245 -7.49 14.27 6.54
N ASN A 246 -6.23 14.69 6.51
CA ASN A 246 -5.89 16.11 6.63
C ASN A 246 -6.33 16.94 5.41
N GLN A 247 -6.66 16.29 4.28
CA GLN A 247 -7.22 16.94 3.10
C GLN A 247 -8.75 17.04 3.11
N LYS A 248 -9.43 16.69 4.22
CA LYS A 248 -10.90 16.76 4.32
C LYS A 248 -11.48 18.16 4.07
N ASN A 249 -10.66 19.22 4.14
CA ASN A 249 -11.03 20.60 3.83
C ASN A 249 -11.16 20.89 2.32
N LEU A 250 -10.68 19.99 1.45
CA LEU A 250 -10.73 20.16 -0.01
C LEU A 250 -12.04 19.66 -0.61
N GLY A 251 -12.66 18.66 0.03
CA GLY A 251 -13.86 17.99 -0.43
C GLY A 251 -13.79 16.49 -0.17
N THR A 252 -14.74 15.75 -0.73
CA THR A 252 -14.81 14.29 -0.58
C THR A 252 -13.77 13.60 -1.46
N ILE A 253 -12.89 12.84 -0.84
CA ILE A 253 -11.95 11.92 -1.49
C ILE A 253 -12.73 10.73 -2.06
N ARG A 254 -12.53 10.47 -3.35
CA ARG A 254 -13.31 9.49 -4.13
C ARG A 254 -12.61 8.17 -4.38
N SER A 255 -11.30 8.07 -4.17
CA SER A 255 -10.55 6.85 -4.43
C SER A 255 -9.24 6.83 -3.65
N SER A 256 -8.53 5.71 -3.77
CA SER A 256 -7.12 5.60 -3.49
C SER A 256 -6.34 5.38 -4.79
N ASN A 257 -5.02 5.21 -4.71
CA ASN A 257 -4.15 4.85 -5.84
C ASN A 257 -4.20 3.34 -6.21
N LEU A 258 -3.32 2.92 -7.13
CA LEU A 258 -3.12 1.52 -7.53
C LEU A 258 -2.90 0.54 -6.35
N CYS A 259 -2.16 0.97 -5.32
CA CYS A 259 -1.67 0.12 -4.25
C CYS A 259 -2.40 0.32 -2.90
N THR A 260 -3.47 1.13 -2.85
CA THR A 260 -4.36 1.33 -1.69
C THR A 260 -3.78 2.10 -0.48
N GLU A 261 -2.59 2.69 -0.57
CA GLU A 261 -1.95 3.46 0.51
C GLU A 261 -2.19 4.97 0.43
N ILE A 262 -2.54 5.50 -0.73
CA ILE A 262 -2.65 6.96 -0.96
C ILE A 262 -4.10 7.43 -0.94
N MET A 263 -4.39 8.39 -0.06
CA MET A 263 -5.75 8.89 0.20
C MET A 263 -5.80 10.39 -0.06
N GLU A 264 -5.72 10.76 -1.34
CA GLU A 264 -5.59 12.15 -1.79
C GLU A 264 -6.81 12.61 -2.57
N TYR A 265 -7.13 13.90 -2.43
CA TYR A 265 -8.24 14.55 -3.12
C TYR A 265 -7.97 14.66 -4.63
N THR A 266 -9.05 14.57 -5.42
CA THR A 266 -9.02 14.75 -6.88
C THR A 266 -10.14 15.68 -7.31
N ALA A 267 -9.89 16.47 -8.35
CA ALA A 267 -10.85 17.41 -8.92
C ALA A 267 -10.76 17.38 -10.46
N LYS A 268 -11.52 18.22 -11.15
CA LYS A 268 -11.42 18.32 -12.62
C LYS A 268 -10.03 18.82 -13.04
N ASP A 269 -9.51 19.81 -12.32
CA ASP A 269 -8.19 20.43 -12.55
C ASP A 269 -7.07 19.83 -11.69
N GLU A 270 -7.34 18.75 -10.94
CA GLU A 270 -6.42 18.15 -9.98
C GLU A 270 -6.37 16.63 -10.12
N VAL A 271 -5.22 16.14 -10.59
CA VAL A 271 -4.86 14.71 -10.53
C VAL A 271 -3.89 14.55 -9.37
N ALA A 272 -4.25 13.81 -8.33
CA ALA A 272 -3.38 13.65 -7.17
C ALA A 272 -2.10 12.87 -7.52
N VAL A 273 -1.01 13.16 -6.83
CA VAL A 273 0.33 12.67 -7.18
C VAL A 273 1.09 12.23 -5.95
N CYS A 274 1.65 11.03 -6.04
CA CYS A 274 2.32 10.41 -4.93
C CYS A 274 3.85 10.36 -5.09
N ASN A 275 4.58 10.96 -4.16
CA ASN A 275 6.05 10.98 -4.10
C ASN A 275 6.54 10.11 -2.93
N LEU A 276 7.27 9.03 -3.25
CA LEU A 276 7.47 7.91 -2.33
C LEU A 276 8.94 7.65 -1.97
N ALA A 277 9.16 7.32 -0.70
CA ALA A 277 10.41 6.73 -0.23
C ALA A 277 10.11 5.73 0.91
N SER A 278 10.99 4.74 1.07
CA SER A 278 10.86 3.72 2.11
C SER A 278 12.12 3.65 2.98
N ILE A 279 11.91 3.59 4.29
CA ILE A 279 12.95 3.51 5.32
C ILE A 279 13.27 2.04 5.61
N ALA A 280 14.55 1.65 5.62
CA ALA A 280 14.97 0.30 5.98
C ALA A 280 15.07 0.16 7.49
N ILE A 281 14.00 -0.35 8.13
CA ILE A 281 13.87 -0.46 9.59
C ILE A 281 15.03 -1.22 10.27
N PRO A 282 15.61 -2.29 9.67
CA PRO A 282 16.75 -2.99 10.26
C PRO A 282 17.96 -2.10 10.56
N MET A 283 18.15 -1.01 9.81
CA MET A 283 19.32 -0.13 9.91
C MET A 283 19.33 0.77 11.17
N PHE A 284 18.26 0.70 11.96
CA PHE A 284 18.08 1.45 13.20
C PHE A 284 18.26 0.57 14.44
N ILE A 285 18.59 -0.71 14.25
CA ILE A 285 19.01 -1.57 15.35
C ILE A 285 20.47 -1.28 15.66
N GLU A 286 20.75 -1.03 16.93
CA GLU A 286 22.09 -0.80 17.46
C GLU A 286 22.34 -1.76 18.61
N GLU A 287 23.61 -1.91 18.97
CA GLU A 287 24.07 -2.79 20.02
C GLU A 287 24.67 -1.92 21.12
N ASP A 288 24.32 -2.20 22.37
CA ASP A 288 24.95 -1.54 23.51
C ASP A 288 26.32 -2.15 23.84
N LYS A 289 26.94 -1.70 24.94
CA LYS A 289 28.28 -2.18 25.33
C LYS A 289 28.30 -3.65 25.75
N ASP A 290 27.15 -4.20 26.13
CA ASP A 290 27.00 -5.56 26.64
C ASP A 290 26.52 -6.53 25.54
N GLY A 291 26.40 -6.05 24.29
CA GLY A 291 25.97 -6.85 23.15
C GLY A 291 24.45 -6.90 22.96
N VAL A 292 23.68 -6.14 23.75
CA VAL A 292 22.21 -6.17 23.69
C VAL A 292 21.73 -5.28 22.56
N LYS A 293 20.99 -5.86 21.63
CA LYS A 293 20.40 -5.14 20.51
C LYS A 293 19.16 -4.35 20.95
N PHE A 294 19.07 -3.09 20.54
CA PHE A 294 17.93 -2.22 20.79
C PHE A 294 17.59 -1.36 19.56
N PHE A 295 16.37 -0.82 19.53
CA PHE A 295 15.92 0.05 18.44
C PHE A 295 16.19 1.54 18.71
N ASN A 296 16.96 2.21 17.84
CA ASN A 296 17.33 3.61 17.97
C ASN A 296 16.31 4.56 17.30
N HIS A 297 15.29 4.96 18.07
CA HIS A 297 14.28 5.94 17.64
C HIS A 297 14.84 7.34 17.34
N LYS A 298 15.95 7.77 17.96
CA LYS A 298 16.55 9.10 17.69
C LYS A 298 17.18 9.14 16.30
N LYS A 299 17.87 8.05 15.91
CA LYS A 299 18.42 7.90 14.56
C LYS A 299 17.31 7.84 13.52
N LEU A 300 16.22 7.10 13.79
CA LEU A 300 15.03 7.06 12.92
C LEU A 300 14.42 8.45 12.74
N TYR A 301 14.28 9.22 13.82
CA TYR A 301 13.78 10.59 13.75
C TYR A 301 14.64 11.47 12.84
N ASN A 302 15.96 11.49 13.03
CA ASN A 302 16.86 12.32 12.23
C ASN A 302 16.82 11.97 10.74
N VAL A 303 16.87 10.67 10.42
CA VAL A 303 16.80 10.19 9.04
C VAL A 303 15.45 10.51 8.40
N THR A 304 14.34 10.30 9.12
CA THR A 304 13.01 10.58 8.60
C THR A 304 12.85 12.06 8.24
N LYS A 305 13.40 12.97 9.04
CA LYS A 305 13.41 14.41 8.70
C LYS A 305 14.13 14.67 7.38
N LYS A 306 15.31 14.05 7.18
CA LYS A 306 16.05 14.19 5.92
C LYS A 306 15.26 13.69 4.71
N ILE A 307 14.65 12.51 4.81
CA ILE A 307 13.85 11.93 3.72
C ILE A 307 12.62 12.80 3.42
N THR A 308 12.00 13.37 4.46
CA THR A 308 10.87 14.31 4.30
C THR A 308 11.27 15.52 3.45
N ARG A 309 12.46 16.10 3.69
CA ARG A 309 13.00 17.19 2.86
C ARG A 309 13.26 16.74 1.42
N ASN A 310 13.87 15.57 1.23
CA ASN A 310 14.10 15.03 -0.11
C ASN A 310 12.80 14.90 -0.91
N LEU A 311 11.73 14.37 -0.28
CA LEU A 311 10.44 14.21 -0.95
C LEU A 311 9.76 15.57 -1.25
N ASP A 312 9.88 16.57 -0.38
CA ASP A 312 9.41 17.93 -0.69
C ASP A 312 10.17 18.54 -1.87
N THR A 313 11.50 18.35 -1.93
CA THR A 313 12.31 18.80 -3.07
C THR A 313 11.93 18.07 -4.37
N VAL A 314 11.60 16.77 -4.31
CA VAL A 314 11.12 16.00 -5.47
C VAL A 314 9.88 16.65 -6.09
N ILE A 315 8.94 17.20 -5.29
CA ILE A 315 7.75 17.88 -5.81
C ILE A 315 8.11 19.02 -6.77
N ASP A 316 9.12 19.81 -6.41
CA ASP A 316 9.55 20.97 -7.20
C ASP A 316 10.39 20.58 -8.43
N ARG A 317 11.03 19.41 -8.39
CA ARG A 317 11.92 18.91 -9.46
C ARG A 317 11.24 17.95 -10.43
N ASN A 318 10.04 17.49 -10.10
CA ASN A 318 9.35 16.48 -10.88
C ASN A 318 8.88 17.00 -12.25
N TYR A 319 8.98 16.16 -13.27
CA TYR A 319 8.26 16.36 -14.52
C TYR A 319 6.87 15.72 -14.43
N TYR A 320 5.82 16.54 -14.58
CA TYR A 320 4.43 16.09 -14.53
C TYR A 320 3.91 15.73 -15.94
N PRO A 321 3.38 14.51 -16.17
CA PRO A 321 2.87 14.10 -17.47
C PRO A 321 1.62 14.86 -17.95
N VAL A 322 0.86 15.41 -17.00
CA VAL A 322 -0.39 16.16 -17.22
C VAL A 322 -0.41 17.39 -16.29
N LYS A 323 -1.06 18.48 -16.70
CA LYS A 323 -0.99 19.76 -15.98
C LYS A 323 -1.74 19.70 -14.65
N GLU A 324 -2.81 18.94 -14.62
CA GLU A 324 -3.66 18.69 -13.46
C GLU A 324 -2.88 18.01 -12.32
N ALA A 325 -1.86 17.22 -12.68
CA ALA A 325 -0.96 16.59 -11.72
C ALA A 325 -0.01 17.61 -11.06
N GLU A 326 0.53 18.54 -11.86
CA GLU A 326 1.34 19.64 -11.35
C GLU A 326 0.51 20.57 -10.46
N ASN A 327 -0.71 20.92 -10.89
CA ASN A 327 -1.63 21.75 -10.13
C ASN A 327 -1.91 21.17 -8.74
N SER A 328 -2.28 19.89 -8.66
CA SER A 328 -2.58 19.22 -7.39
C SER A 328 -1.33 19.18 -6.49
N ASN A 329 -0.20 18.70 -7.03
CA ASN A 329 0.98 18.47 -6.20
C ASN A 329 1.60 19.78 -5.70
N VAL A 330 1.57 20.86 -6.49
CA VAL A 330 2.06 22.19 -6.03
C VAL A 330 1.13 22.79 -4.97
N ARG A 331 -0.19 22.61 -5.08
CA ARG A 331 -1.19 23.19 -4.14
C ARG A 331 -1.22 22.50 -2.78
N HIS A 332 -1.05 21.17 -2.76
CA HIS A 332 -1.26 20.35 -1.57
C HIS A 332 0.03 19.72 -1.04
N ARG A 333 1.04 19.58 -1.90
CA ARG A 333 2.37 19.06 -1.59
C ARG A 333 2.40 17.75 -0.78
N PRO A 334 1.56 16.74 -1.07
CA PRO A 334 1.59 15.48 -0.33
C PRO A 334 2.86 14.69 -0.64
N ILE A 335 3.30 13.93 0.36
CA ILE A 335 4.38 12.94 0.25
C ILE A 335 3.95 11.63 0.91
N GLY A 336 4.63 10.53 0.58
CA GLY A 336 4.39 9.22 1.17
C GLY A 336 5.68 8.58 1.70
N LEU A 337 5.89 8.69 3.00
CA LEU A 337 6.91 7.93 3.72
C LEU A 337 6.35 6.55 4.06
N GLY A 338 7.10 5.52 3.67
CA GLY A 338 6.84 4.14 4.06
C GLY A 338 8.06 3.50 4.71
N ILE A 339 7.95 2.21 4.96
CA ILE A 339 8.98 1.40 5.59
C ILE A 339 9.21 0.13 4.78
N GLN A 340 10.30 -0.58 5.08
CA GLN A 340 10.56 -1.94 4.63
C GLN A 340 11.39 -2.67 5.70
N GLY A 341 11.33 -4.00 5.68
CA GLY A 341 12.08 -4.85 6.62
C GLY A 341 11.58 -4.80 8.06
N LEU A 342 10.27 -4.60 8.28
CA LEU A 342 9.72 -4.69 9.65
C LEU A 342 9.92 -6.08 10.25
N ALA A 343 9.66 -7.14 9.47
CA ALA A 343 9.88 -8.51 9.91
C ALA A 343 11.36 -8.81 10.22
N ASP A 344 12.28 -8.34 9.37
CA ASP A 344 13.72 -8.43 9.63
C ASP A 344 14.08 -7.78 10.98
N ALA A 345 13.55 -6.58 11.24
CA ALA A 345 13.86 -5.87 12.48
C ALA A 345 13.34 -6.59 13.72
N PHE A 346 12.14 -7.18 13.65
CA PHE A 346 11.61 -8.01 14.73
C PHE A 346 12.46 -9.25 14.98
N ILE A 347 12.88 -9.95 13.92
CA ILE A 347 13.74 -11.13 14.02
C ILE A 347 15.10 -10.76 14.65
N MET A 348 15.73 -9.67 14.18
CA MET A 348 17.01 -9.19 14.70
C MET A 348 16.96 -8.77 16.18
N LEU A 349 15.78 -8.35 16.66
CA LEU A 349 15.51 -8.03 18.07
C LEU A 349 14.94 -9.21 18.87
N ARG A 350 14.84 -10.41 18.25
CA ARG A 350 14.27 -11.62 18.85
C ARG A 350 12.82 -11.46 19.32
N LEU A 351 12.02 -10.71 18.56
CA LEU A 351 10.59 -10.47 18.84
C LEU A 351 9.72 -11.28 17.86
N PRO A 352 8.93 -12.28 18.34
CA PRO A 352 7.91 -12.90 17.51
C PRO A 352 6.95 -11.84 16.95
N PHE A 353 6.56 -11.95 15.68
CA PHE A 353 5.92 -10.85 14.94
C PHE A 353 4.68 -10.26 15.63
N THR A 354 3.88 -11.11 16.29
CA THR A 354 2.64 -10.72 16.98
C THR A 354 2.77 -10.67 18.51
N SER A 355 3.99 -10.67 19.05
CA SER A 355 4.21 -10.47 20.50
C SER A 355 3.80 -9.06 20.93
N ASP A 356 3.54 -8.86 22.22
CA ASP A 356 3.15 -7.55 22.74
C ASP A 356 4.27 -6.51 22.59
N GLU A 357 5.52 -6.95 22.71
CA GLU A 357 6.71 -6.12 22.46
C GLU A 357 6.82 -5.71 21.00
N ALA A 358 6.55 -6.63 20.05
CA ALA A 358 6.54 -6.32 18.62
C ALA A 358 5.40 -5.36 18.25
N LYS A 359 4.20 -5.54 18.84
CA LYS A 359 3.06 -4.63 18.69
C LYS A 359 3.39 -3.23 19.20
N LYS A 360 4.01 -3.13 20.39
CA LYS A 360 4.47 -1.87 20.97
C LYS A 360 5.53 -1.19 20.09
N LEU A 361 6.56 -1.93 19.66
CA LEU A 361 7.61 -1.39 18.80
C LEU A 361 7.05 -0.93 17.44
N ASN A 362 6.11 -1.69 16.84
CA ASN A 362 5.38 -1.26 15.65
C ASN A 362 4.73 0.12 15.85
N GLN A 363 3.99 0.30 16.95
CA GLN A 363 3.36 1.58 17.25
C GLN A 363 4.40 2.71 17.41
N GLU A 364 5.47 2.46 18.17
CA GLU A 364 6.50 3.47 18.45
C GLU A 364 7.34 3.86 17.22
N ILE A 365 7.60 2.91 16.30
CA ILE A 365 8.28 3.20 15.02
C ILE A 365 7.47 4.21 14.21
N PHE A 366 6.17 3.95 14.05
CA PHE A 366 5.29 4.82 13.28
C PHE A 366 5.01 6.15 13.99
N GLU A 367 4.95 6.17 15.32
CA GLU A 367 4.91 7.41 16.10
C GLU A 367 6.14 8.27 15.81
N THR A 368 7.34 7.68 15.85
CA THR A 368 8.60 8.38 15.51
C THR A 368 8.60 8.92 14.09
N ILE A 369 8.19 8.12 13.11
CA ILE A 369 8.17 8.53 11.69
C ILE A 369 7.24 9.73 11.51
N TYR A 370 6.02 9.65 12.04
CA TYR A 370 5.04 10.73 11.89
C TYR A 370 5.49 12.00 12.63
N PHE A 371 5.99 11.88 13.86
CA PHE A 371 6.51 13.02 14.61
C PHE A 371 7.66 13.72 13.88
N ALA A 372 8.60 12.94 13.34
CA ALA A 372 9.72 13.45 12.56
C ALA A 372 9.28 14.14 11.27
N ALA A 373 8.36 13.52 10.54
CA ALA A 373 7.84 14.05 9.28
C ALA A 373 7.09 15.38 9.49
N VAL A 374 6.20 15.45 10.48
CA VAL A 374 5.48 16.68 10.83
C VAL A 374 6.46 17.76 11.29
N THR A 375 7.47 17.39 12.09
CA THR A 375 8.51 18.33 12.54
C THR A 375 9.29 18.90 11.36
N SER A 376 9.75 18.06 10.44
CA SER A 376 10.49 18.52 9.25
C SER A 376 9.61 19.37 8.34
N SER A 377 8.34 18.99 8.15
CA SER A 377 7.42 19.76 7.32
C SER A 377 7.10 21.13 7.92
N MET A 378 6.98 21.23 9.24
CA MET A 378 6.85 22.49 9.97
C MET A 378 8.12 23.36 9.86
N GLU A 379 9.30 22.75 9.97
CA GLU A 379 10.56 23.47 9.80
C GLU A 379 10.72 24.04 8.39
N MET A 380 10.34 23.27 7.36
CA MET A 380 10.32 23.77 5.98
C MET A 380 9.31 24.90 5.79
N ALA A 381 8.14 24.83 6.43
CA ALA A 381 7.12 25.88 6.34
C ALA A 381 7.58 27.22 6.92
N LYS A 382 8.49 27.24 7.90
CA LYS A 382 9.09 28.48 8.41
C LYS A 382 9.89 29.24 7.36
N VAL A 383 10.50 28.51 6.42
CA VAL A 383 11.40 29.08 5.40
C VAL A 383 10.67 29.28 4.08
N LYS A 384 9.82 28.33 3.69
CA LYS A 384 9.15 28.27 2.38
C LYS A 384 7.65 28.56 2.41
N GLU A 385 7.10 28.91 3.58
CA GLU A 385 5.67 29.02 3.87
C GLU A 385 4.91 27.67 3.87
N PRO A 386 3.74 27.58 4.55
CA PRO A 386 2.86 26.42 4.48
C PRO A 386 2.39 26.11 3.05
N TYR A 387 1.92 24.89 2.79
CA TYR A 387 1.25 24.59 1.52
C TYR A 387 0.00 25.44 1.33
N SER A 388 -0.37 25.74 0.09
CA SER A 388 -1.37 26.76 -0.26
C SER A 388 -2.76 26.52 0.36
N THR A 389 -3.11 25.25 0.61
CA THR A 389 -4.41 24.86 1.15
C THR A 389 -4.37 24.45 2.62
N PHE A 390 -3.33 24.88 3.35
CA PHE A 390 -3.18 24.56 4.77
C PHE A 390 -4.31 25.12 5.64
N LYS A 391 -4.73 26.36 5.39
CA LYS A 391 -5.78 27.02 6.17
C LYS A 391 -7.10 26.24 6.06
N GLY A 392 -7.66 25.86 7.21
CA GLY A 392 -8.91 25.12 7.30
C GLY A 392 -8.73 23.60 7.42
N SER A 393 -7.52 23.08 7.14
CA SER A 393 -7.18 21.68 7.37
C SER A 393 -7.21 21.32 8.87
N PRO A 394 -7.40 20.04 9.24
CA PRO A 394 -7.22 19.55 10.61
C PRO A 394 -5.91 20.00 11.26
N MET A 395 -4.77 19.85 10.57
CA MET A 395 -3.47 20.26 11.12
C MET A 395 -3.40 21.76 11.42
N SER A 396 -4.09 22.62 10.65
CA SER A 396 -4.17 24.05 10.97
C SER A 396 -4.95 24.38 12.24
N LYS A 397 -5.82 23.46 12.68
CA LYS A 397 -6.56 23.53 13.94
C LYS A 397 -5.84 22.80 15.07
N GLY A 398 -4.61 22.32 14.81
CA GLY A 398 -3.87 21.49 15.73
C GLY A 398 -4.58 20.15 15.96
N GLU A 399 -5.11 19.52 14.93
CA GLU A 399 -5.62 18.14 14.96
C GLU A 399 -4.67 17.25 14.14
N PHE A 400 -3.97 16.34 14.81
CA PHE A 400 -3.05 15.39 14.18
C PHE A 400 -3.77 14.07 13.85
N GLN A 401 -3.09 13.18 13.13
CA GLN A 401 -3.68 11.92 12.69
C GLN A 401 -4.31 11.13 13.85
N PHE A 402 -3.58 10.90 14.94
CA PHE A 402 -4.07 10.12 16.08
C PHE A 402 -5.29 10.77 16.75
N ASN A 403 -5.42 12.10 16.71
CA ASN A 403 -6.62 12.79 17.22
C ASN A 403 -7.86 12.41 16.40
N MET A 404 -7.73 12.27 15.08
CA MET A 404 -8.82 11.80 14.20
C MET A 404 -9.19 10.33 14.42
N TRP A 405 -8.38 9.56 15.16
CA TRP A 405 -8.70 8.21 15.63
C TRP A 405 -9.30 8.19 17.04
N GLY A 406 -9.48 9.35 17.68
CA GLY A 406 -9.94 9.46 19.06
C GLY A 406 -8.87 9.09 20.10
N VAL A 407 -7.60 9.04 19.70
CA VAL A 407 -6.48 8.76 20.61
C VAL A 407 -5.98 10.08 21.20
N SER A 408 -5.80 10.14 22.53
CA SER A 408 -5.29 11.32 23.23
C SER A 408 -3.75 11.31 23.27
N GLU A 409 -3.13 12.45 23.61
CA GLU A 409 -1.67 12.50 23.79
C GLU A 409 -1.19 11.65 24.99
N ASP A 410 -2.05 11.44 25.99
CA ASP A 410 -1.74 10.67 27.20
C ASP A 410 -1.66 9.16 26.93
N ASP A 411 -2.29 8.69 25.84
CA ASP A 411 -2.27 7.29 25.42
C ASP A 411 -1.07 6.93 24.52
N LEU A 412 -0.21 7.91 24.20
CA LEU A 412 0.95 7.73 23.32
C LEU A 412 2.17 7.21 24.09
N SER A 413 3.28 6.91 23.39
CA SER A 413 4.43 6.26 24.02
C SER A 413 5.21 7.16 25.00
N GLY A 414 4.87 8.44 25.13
CA GLY A 414 5.61 9.45 25.90
C GLY A 414 6.99 9.81 25.34
N ARG A 415 7.37 9.28 24.17
CA ARG A 415 8.71 9.44 23.58
C ARG A 415 8.93 10.80 22.94
N TRP A 416 7.85 11.42 22.46
CA TRP A 416 7.91 12.66 21.70
C TRP A 416 6.96 13.71 22.28
N ASN A 417 7.40 14.98 22.27
CA ASN A 417 6.62 16.07 22.82
C ASN A 417 5.63 16.63 21.78
N TRP A 418 4.48 15.96 21.65
CA TRP A 418 3.40 16.33 20.73
C TRP A 418 2.82 17.71 21.05
N SER A 419 2.59 18.04 22.32
CA SER A 419 2.09 19.36 22.73
C SER A 419 2.98 20.52 22.25
N ALA A 420 4.31 20.37 22.31
CA ALA A 420 5.26 21.37 21.83
C ALA A 420 5.26 21.46 20.29
N LEU A 421 5.17 20.33 19.60
CA LEU A 421 5.07 20.30 18.14
C LEU A 421 3.75 20.94 17.67
N ARG A 422 2.63 20.65 18.35
CA ARG A 422 1.30 21.23 18.07
C ARG A 422 1.34 22.76 18.09
N LYS A 423 1.93 23.35 19.13
CA LYS A 423 2.13 24.80 19.22
C LYS A 423 2.91 25.34 18.02
N LYS A 424 4.03 24.69 17.66
CA LYS A 424 4.86 25.09 16.51
C LYS A 424 4.11 24.96 15.18
N VAL A 425 3.33 23.89 14.98
CA VAL A 425 2.51 23.68 13.77
C VAL A 425 1.42 24.73 13.66
N MET A 426 0.71 25.03 14.74
CA MET A 426 -0.34 26.06 14.72
C MET A 426 0.22 27.47 14.45
N THR A 427 1.44 27.76 14.88
CA THR A 427 2.10 29.05 14.63
C THR A 427 2.70 29.16 13.22
N ASN A 428 3.39 28.12 12.74
CA ASN A 428 4.21 28.20 11.52
C ASN A 428 3.59 27.48 10.31
N GLY A 429 2.56 26.66 10.54
CA GLY A 429 2.02 25.71 9.58
C GLY A 429 2.95 24.55 9.26
N VAL A 430 2.62 23.81 8.19
CA VAL A 430 3.43 22.70 7.64
C VAL A 430 3.49 22.82 6.12
N ARG A 431 4.57 22.29 5.53
CA ARG A 431 4.84 22.40 4.09
C ARG A 431 4.11 21.35 3.25
N ASN A 432 3.65 20.25 3.86
CA ASN A 432 3.08 19.10 3.17
C ASN A 432 1.72 18.74 3.80
N SER A 433 0.71 18.49 2.97
CA SER A 433 -0.64 18.16 3.47
C SER A 433 -0.76 16.75 4.06
N LEU A 434 0.03 15.81 3.57
CA LEU A 434 0.07 14.40 3.96
C LEU A 434 1.52 13.90 3.90
N LEU A 435 1.88 12.93 4.75
CA LEU A 435 3.27 12.60 5.05
C LEU A 435 3.59 11.10 5.01
N VAL A 436 2.71 10.24 5.51
CA VAL A 436 3.00 8.83 5.80
C VAL A 436 2.01 7.94 5.08
N ALA A 437 2.53 7.09 4.20
CA ALA A 437 1.76 6.16 3.37
C ALA A 437 2.59 4.88 3.11
N PRO A 438 2.53 3.88 4.01
CA PRO A 438 3.30 2.65 3.83
C PRO A 438 2.83 1.86 2.60
N MET A 439 3.67 1.89 1.56
CA MET A 439 3.44 1.27 0.25
C MET A 439 3.99 -0.16 0.19
N PRO A 440 3.61 -0.95 -0.84
CA PRO A 440 4.32 -2.18 -1.16
C PRO A 440 5.72 -1.84 -1.65
N THR A 441 6.73 -2.53 -1.13
CA THR A 441 8.14 -2.30 -1.48
C THR A 441 8.72 -3.43 -2.33
N ALA A 442 7.88 -4.19 -3.03
CA ALA A 442 8.23 -5.38 -3.82
C ALA A 442 9.59 -5.35 -4.51
N SER A 443 9.93 -4.28 -5.26
CA SER A 443 11.24 -4.17 -5.92
C SER A 443 12.32 -3.55 -5.03
N THR A 444 12.00 -2.51 -4.25
CA THR A 444 13.00 -1.76 -3.47
C THR A 444 13.50 -2.53 -2.25
N SER A 445 12.66 -3.35 -1.60
CA SER A 445 13.09 -4.22 -0.50
C SER A 445 13.95 -5.36 -0.97
N GLN A 446 13.69 -5.89 -2.16
CA GLN A 446 14.58 -6.87 -2.80
C GLN A 446 15.98 -6.27 -3.06
N ILE A 447 16.06 -5.04 -3.58
CA ILE A 447 17.35 -4.35 -3.80
C ILE A 447 18.12 -4.17 -2.49
N LEU A 448 17.42 -3.85 -1.39
CA LEU A 448 18.08 -3.68 -0.08
C LEU A 448 18.28 -5.00 0.68
N GLY A 449 17.68 -6.12 0.24
CA GLY A 449 17.77 -7.42 0.88
C GLY A 449 16.93 -7.54 2.16
N ASN A 450 15.77 -6.86 2.19
CA ASN A 450 14.81 -6.84 3.28
C ASN A 450 13.48 -7.48 2.87
N ASN A 451 12.68 -7.90 3.86
CA ASN A 451 11.28 -8.28 3.66
C ASN A 451 10.43 -7.06 3.26
N GLU A 452 9.32 -7.33 2.58
CA GLU A 452 8.46 -6.29 2.04
C GLU A 452 7.73 -5.50 3.14
N ALA A 453 7.79 -4.17 3.01
CA ALA A 453 7.00 -3.21 3.78
C ALA A 453 6.95 -3.51 5.30
N PHE A 454 5.74 -3.70 5.80
CA PHE A 454 5.40 -4.06 7.16
C PHE A 454 4.85 -5.49 7.26
N GLU A 455 5.07 -6.32 6.24
CA GLU A 455 4.52 -7.67 6.18
C GLU A 455 5.38 -8.66 6.98
N PRO A 456 4.78 -9.73 7.55
CA PRO A 456 5.52 -10.90 8.00
C PRO A 456 6.19 -11.63 6.83
N TYR A 457 7.13 -12.53 7.12
CA TYR A 457 7.66 -13.42 6.09
C TYR A 457 6.56 -14.34 5.57
N THR A 458 6.41 -14.39 4.24
CA THR A 458 5.42 -15.28 3.60
C THR A 458 5.88 -16.74 3.57
N SER A 459 7.19 -16.95 3.63
CA SER A 459 7.87 -18.25 3.65
C SER A 459 9.30 -18.08 4.17
N ASN A 460 9.84 -19.05 4.92
CA ASN A 460 11.26 -19.05 5.27
C ASN A 460 12.17 -19.63 4.19
N ILE A 461 11.62 -20.37 3.21
CA ILE A 461 12.35 -20.81 2.01
C ILE A 461 11.44 -20.63 0.80
N TYR A 462 11.92 -19.96 -0.24
CA TYR A 462 11.16 -19.80 -1.47
C TYR A 462 12.04 -19.96 -2.71
N THR A 463 11.44 -20.46 -3.78
CA THR A 463 12.11 -20.56 -5.08
C THR A 463 11.96 -19.24 -5.82
N ARG A 464 13.09 -18.61 -6.12
CA ARG A 464 13.17 -17.41 -6.95
C ARG A 464 13.46 -17.83 -8.39
N ARG A 465 12.58 -17.46 -9.31
CA ARG A 465 12.81 -17.61 -10.75
C ARG A 465 13.50 -16.35 -11.28
N VAL A 466 14.63 -16.52 -11.94
CA VAL A 466 15.31 -15.48 -12.72
C VAL A 466 15.57 -16.01 -14.13
N LEU A 467 15.98 -15.14 -15.06
CA LEU A 467 16.24 -15.53 -16.45
C LEU A 467 17.29 -16.65 -16.57
N SER A 468 18.26 -16.68 -15.65
CA SER A 468 19.32 -17.70 -15.59
C SER A 468 18.94 -19.00 -14.89
N GLY A 469 17.73 -19.10 -14.29
CA GLY A 469 17.24 -20.33 -13.68
C GLY A 469 16.39 -20.13 -12.43
N GLU A 470 16.15 -21.23 -11.70
CA GLU A 470 15.45 -21.22 -10.42
C GLU A 470 16.45 -21.36 -9.27
N PHE A 471 16.45 -20.41 -8.34
CA PHE A 471 17.33 -20.39 -7.16
C PHE A 471 16.49 -20.51 -5.89
N ILE A 472 16.93 -21.38 -4.98
CA ILE A 472 16.29 -21.49 -3.66
C ILE A 472 16.87 -20.37 -2.78
N VAL A 473 16.01 -19.49 -2.29
CA VAL A 473 16.36 -18.43 -1.35
C VAL A 473 15.85 -18.82 0.03
N VAL A 474 16.76 -18.85 0.99
CA VAL A 474 16.47 -19.12 2.41
C VAL A 474 16.42 -17.79 3.15
N ASN A 475 15.54 -17.67 4.14
CA ASN A 475 15.53 -16.57 5.09
C ASN A 475 16.89 -16.52 5.79
N LYS A 476 17.68 -15.47 5.50
CA LYS A 476 19.05 -15.31 5.97
C LYS A 476 19.16 -15.42 7.50
N HIS A 477 18.19 -14.86 8.22
CA HIS A 477 18.20 -14.86 9.68
C HIS A 477 17.99 -16.27 10.24
N LEU A 478 17.04 -17.02 9.67
CA LEU A 478 16.82 -18.42 10.07
C LEU A 478 18.04 -19.29 9.74
N LEU A 479 18.65 -19.08 8.57
CA LEU A 479 19.85 -19.80 8.17
C LEU A 479 20.99 -19.58 9.17
N GLU A 480 21.25 -18.33 9.56
CA GLU A 480 22.25 -17.96 10.57
C GLU A 480 21.98 -18.68 11.89
N ASP A 481 20.75 -18.62 12.42
CA ASP A 481 20.39 -19.30 13.67
C ASP A 481 20.55 -20.83 13.60
N LEU A 482 20.12 -21.45 12.49
CA LEU A 482 20.23 -22.91 12.33
C LEU A 482 21.69 -23.36 12.17
N VAL A 483 22.55 -22.54 11.56
CA VAL A 483 23.99 -22.81 11.46
C VAL A 483 24.66 -22.66 12.82
N GLU A 484 24.33 -21.62 13.60
CA GLU A 484 24.84 -21.44 14.97
C GLU A 484 24.47 -22.62 15.89
N LEU A 485 23.30 -23.21 15.70
CA LEU A 485 22.85 -24.40 16.44
C LEU A 485 23.37 -25.73 15.85
N ASN A 486 24.17 -25.71 14.77
CA ASN A 486 24.62 -26.89 14.03
C ASN A 486 23.45 -27.78 13.51
N LEU A 487 22.32 -27.17 13.19
CA LEU A 487 21.12 -27.84 12.69
C LEU A 487 20.97 -27.76 11.17
N TRP A 488 21.75 -26.91 10.48
CA TRP A 488 21.62 -26.72 9.04
C TRP A 488 22.37 -27.78 8.21
N ASN A 489 21.61 -28.62 7.51
CA ASN A 489 22.10 -29.61 6.53
C ASN A 489 21.10 -29.74 5.35
N ASN A 490 21.38 -30.56 4.32
CA ASN A 490 20.44 -30.67 3.19
C ASN A 490 19.11 -31.32 3.59
N GLU A 491 19.09 -32.22 4.59
CA GLU A 491 17.85 -32.83 5.09
C GLU A 491 16.91 -31.77 5.71
N MET A 492 17.46 -30.89 6.54
CA MET A 492 16.75 -29.73 7.12
C MET A 492 16.21 -28.82 6.02
N LYS A 493 17.05 -28.47 5.04
CA LYS A 493 16.64 -27.66 3.89
C LYS A 493 15.48 -28.29 3.12
N GLU A 494 15.56 -29.58 2.82
CA GLU A 494 14.52 -30.33 2.11
C GLU A 494 13.24 -30.48 2.94
N GLU A 495 13.34 -30.64 4.26
CA GLU A 495 12.21 -30.69 5.17
C GLU A 495 11.44 -29.36 5.21
N ILE A 496 12.16 -28.25 5.36
CA ILE A 496 11.56 -26.91 5.32
C ILE A 496 10.93 -26.64 3.94
N MET A 497 11.56 -27.06 2.85
CA MET A 497 10.97 -26.97 1.50
C MET A 497 9.69 -27.80 1.36
N ARG A 498 9.67 -29.05 1.84
CA ARG A 498 8.49 -29.91 1.82
C ARG A 498 7.31 -29.30 2.60
N ALA A 499 7.61 -28.53 3.65
CA ALA A 499 6.62 -27.78 4.42
C ALA A 499 6.37 -26.36 3.91
N ASN A 500 6.78 -26.04 2.68
CA ASN A 500 6.59 -24.72 2.04
C ASN A 500 7.12 -23.55 2.89
N GLY A 501 8.29 -23.75 3.50
CA GLY A 501 8.97 -22.76 4.33
C GLY A 501 8.51 -22.68 5.79
N SER A 502 7.60 -23.55 6.23
CA SER A 502 7.26 -23.68 7.65
C SER A 502 8.32 -24.50 8.39
N ILE A 503 8.61 -24.11 9.64
CA ILE A 503 9.50 -24.86 10.54
C ILE A 503 8.78 -25.43 11.77
N GLN A 504 7.46 -25.25 11.89
CA GLN A 504 6.71 -25.53 13.12
C GLN A 504 6.70 -27.03 13.49
N HIS A 505 6.70 -27.89 12.46
CA HIS A 505 6.62 -29.34 12.57
C HIS A 505 7.98 -30.03 12.83
N ILE A 506 9.09 -29.30 12.78
CA ILE A 506 10.44 -29.87 12.89
C ILE A 506 10.85 -29.92 14.37
N ASP A 507 10.81 -31.10 14.99
CA ASP A 507 10.95 -31.25 16.45
C ASP A 507 12.32 -30.81 17.01
N VAL A 508 13.39 -30.92 16.22
CA VAL A 508 14.75 -30.55 16.66
C VAL A 508 14.95 -29.03 16.79
N ILE A 509 14.09 -28.21 16.16
CA ILE A 509 14.19 -26.76 16.25
C ILE A 509 13.56 -26.28 17.57
N PRO A 510 14.26 -25.45 18.37
CA PRO A 510 13.72 -24.89 19.61
C PRO A 510 12.41 -24.12 19.43
N GLN A 511 11.53 -24.17 20.43
CA GLN A 511 10.21 -23.50 20.37
C GLN A 511 10.34 -21.98 20.19
N GLU A 512 11.36 -21.35 20.77
CA GLU A 512 11.61 -19.91 20.61
C GLU A 512 11.87 -19.52 19.15
N LEU A 513 12.63 -20.32 18.40
CA LEU A 513 12.86 -20.08 16.97
C LEU A 513 11.58 -20.37 16.17
N LYS A 514 10.83 -21.41 16.54
CA LYS A 514 9.51 -21.67 15.92
C LYS A 514 8.57 -20.49 16.05
N GLU A 515 8.49 -19.88 17.24
CA GLU A 515 7.70 -18.67 17.46
C GLU A 515 8.23 -17.46 16.68
N LEU A 516 9.55 -17.28 16.63
CA LEU A 516 10.21 -16.16 15.92
C LEU A 516 10.00 -16.21 14.40
N TYR A 517 10.04 -17.40 13.81
CA TYR A 517 9.98 -17.63 12.37
C TYR A 517 8.63 -18.14 11.85
N LYS A 518 7.54 -17.84 12.58
CA LYS A 518 6.18 -18.06 12.05
C LYS A 518 6.01 -17.31 10.74
N THR A 519 5.56 -18.04 9.72
CA THR A 519 5.17 -17.46 8.44
C THR A 519 3.81 -16.76 8.59
N VAL A 520 3.48 -15.87 7.65
CA VAL A 520 2.20 -15.16 7.65
C VAL A 520 0.96 -16.09 7.70
N TRP A 521 1.09 -17.33 7.21
CA TRP A 521 0.03 -18.34 7.20
C TRP A 521 -0.24 -18.93 8.58
N GLU A 522 0.71 -18.78 9.50
CA GLU A 522 0.69 -19.30 10.87
C GLU A 522 0.36 -18.20 11.89
N LEU A 523 0.20 -16.96 11.42
CA LEU A 523 -0.13 -15.80 12.22
C LEU A 523 -1.62 -15.50 12.18
N SER A 524 -2.12 -14.97 13.29
CA SER A 524 -3.50 -14.49 13.41
C SER A 524 -3.68 -13.19 12.61
N MET A 525 -4.52 -13.23 11.58
CA MET A 525 -4.86 -12.03 10.80
C MET A 525 -5.55 -10.94 11.65
N LYS A 526 -6.19 -11.32 12.76
CA LYS A 526 -6.74 -10.36 13.72
C LYS A 526 -5.61 -9.51 14.32
N ASP A 527 -4.52 -10.14 14.74
CA ASP A 527 -3.36 -9.43 15.30
C ASP A 527 -2.67 -8.56 14.26
N ILE A 528 -2.60 -9.01 13.00
CA ILE A 528 -2.09 -8.19 11.89
C ILE A 528 -2.97 -6.94 11.69
N ILE A 529 -4.31 -7.10 11.72
CA ILE A 529 -5.25 -5.98 11.64
C ILE A 529 -5.08 -5.04 12.85
N ASP A 530 -4.88 -5.56 14.06
CA ASP A 530 -4.64 -4.77 15.26
C ASP A 530 -3.35 -3.95 15.14
N MET A 531 -2.26 -4.56 14.67
CA MET A 531 -0.99 -3.85 14.41
C MET A 531 -1.15 -2.78 13.33
N SER A 532 -1.95 -3.05 12.29
CA SER A 532 -2.32 -2.08 11.25
C SER A 532 -3.13 -0.92 11.82
N ARG A 533 -4.05 -1.18 12.75
CA ARG A 533 -4.82 -0.12 13.46
C ARG A 533 -3.89 0.73 14.31
N GLN A 534 -3.04 0.10 15.13
CA GLN A 534 -2.11 0.78 16.05
C GLN A 534 -1.16 1.73 15.30
N ARG A 535 -0.56 1.27 14.19
CA ARG A 535 0.26 2.16 13.35
C ARG A 535 -0.58 3.20 12.60
N GLY A 536 -1.84 2.85 12.28
CA GLY A 536 -2.81 3.73 11.60
C GLY A 536 -3.05 5.06 12.30
N TYR A 537 -2.84 5.12 13.62
CA TYR A 537 -2.88 6.36 14.42
C TYR A 537 -1.85 7.40 13.95
N PHE A 538 -0.79 6.97 13.26
CA PHE A 538 0.31 7.82 12.80
C PHE A 538 0.47 7.79 11.27
N VAL A 539 -0.47 7.17 10.55
CA VAL A 539 -0.51 7.11 9.09
C VAL A 539 -1.64 8.02 8.58
N ASP A 540 -1.28 9.21 8.10
CA ASP A 540 -2.24 10.23 7.66
C ASP A 540 -2.88 9.93 6.29
N GLN A 541 -2.25 9.07 5.49
CA GLN A 541 -2.83 8.47 4.28
C GLN A 541 -3.48 7.12 4.58
N SER A 542 -2.99 6.02 4.06
CA SER A 542 -3.37 4.64 4.40
C SER A 542 -2.16 3.71 4.26
N GLN A 543 -2.38 2.39 4.24
CA GLN A 543 -1.35 1.36 4.15
C GLN A 543 -1.83 0.21 3.26
N SER A 544 -0.92 -0.36 2.46
CA SER A 544 -1.21 -1.47 1.54
C SER A 544 -1.31 -2.82 2.25
N LEU A 545 -2.39 -3.04 3.00
CA LEU A 545 -2.55 -4.22 3.86
C LEU A 545 -3.01 -5.45 3.07
N ASN A 546 -2.12 -6.40 2.77
CA ASN A 546 -2.55 -7.71 2.29
C ASN A 546 -3.16 -8.55 3.43
N LEU A 547 -4.17 -9.34 3.10
CA LEU A 547 -4.71 -10.36 4.00
C LEU A 547 -4.36 -11.75 3.47
N PHE A 548 -3.98 -12.64 4.38
CA PHE A 548 -3.53 -13.98 4.05
C PHE A 548 -4.50 -14.99 4.65
N MET A 549 -4.95 -15.94 3.84
CA MET A 549 -5.97 -16.87 4.25
C MET A 549 -5.71 -18.27 3.70
N GLN A 550 -5.46 -19.20 4.61
CA GLN A 550 -5.52 -20.62 4.29
C GLN A 550 -6.98 -21.10 4.33
N ASP A 551 -7.37 -21.93 3.37
CA ASP A 551 -8.73 -22.47 3.21
C ASP A 551 -9.80 -21.39 3.17
N ALA A 552 -9.70 -20.58 2.11
CA ALA A 552 -10.56 -19.44 1.86
C ALA A 552 -12.05 -19.83 1.93
N ASN A 553 -12.82 -19.13 2.78
CA ASN A 553 -14.25 -19.33 2.93
C ASN A 553 -14.94 -18.03 3.37
N TYR A 554 -16.24 -17.96 3.13
CA TYR A 554 -17.00 -16.71 3.28
C TYR A 554 -17.05 -16.24 4.74
N SER A 555 -17.16 -17.17 5.69
CA SER A 555 -17.31 -16.83 7.11
C SER A 555 -16.07 -16.16 7.69
N LYS A 556 -14.89 -16.76 7.48
CA LYS A 556 -13.62 -16.19 7.94
C LYS A 556 -13.29 -14.88 7.22
N LEU A 557 -13.51 -14.79 5.91
CA LEU A 557 -13.26 -13.55 5.15
C LEU A 557 -14.23 -12.43 5.57
N THR A 558 -15.50 -12.76 5.79
CA THR A 558 -16.48 -11.82 6.37
C THR A 558 -15.99 -11.30 7.72
N SER A 559 -15.57 -12.20 8.61
CA SER A 559 -15.09 -11.83 9.95
C SER A 559 -13.87 -10.90 9.88
N MET A 560 -12.92 -11.16 8.98
CA MET A 560 -11.75 -10.30 8.77
C MET A 560 -12.15 -8.90 8.28
N HIS A 561 -13.02 -8.80 7.27
CA HIS A 561 -13.46 -7.51 6.76
C HIS A 561 -14.22 -6.70 7.80
N PHE A 562 -15.18 -7.32 8.50
CA PHE A 562 -15.92 -6.64 9.57
C PHE A 562 -14.99 -6.22 10.72
N TYR A 563 -13.98 -7.03 11.04
CA TYR A 563 -12.99 -6.65 12.06
C TYR A 563 -12.13 -5.47 11.61
N ALA A 564 -11.67 -5.45 10.35
CA ALA A 564 -10.92 -4.34 9.76
C ALA A 564 -11.75 -3.05 9.72
N TRP A 565 -13.02 -3.14 9.31
CA TRP A 565 -13.95 -2.02 9.29
C TRP A 565 -14.21 -1.45 10.68
N LYS A 566 -14.58 -2.30 11.65
CA LYS A 566 -14.86 -1.88 13.03
C LYS A 566 -13.62 -1.38 13.76
N SER A 567 -12.44 -1.87 13.36
CA SER A 567 -11.15 -1.32 13.80
C SER A 567 -10.87 0.08 13.26
N GLY A 568 -11.69 0.56 12.31
CA GLY A 568 -11.58 1.87 11.70
C GLY A 568 -10.51 1.95 10.62
N LEU A 569 -10.04 0.84 10.04
CA LEU A 569 -9.04 0.94 8.97
C LEU A 569 -9.55 1.78 7.79
N LYS A 570 -8.62 2.43 7.05
CA LYS A 570 -8.93 3.11 5.79
C LYS A 570 -8.87 2.13 4.62
N THR A 571 -7.82 1.33 4.57
CA THR A 571 -7.69 0.16 3.70
C THR A 571 -7.90 -1.09 4.56
N GLY A 572 -9.00 -1.80 4.31
CA GLY A 572 -9.29 -3.07 4.96
C GLY A 572 -8.54 -4.24 4.34
N MET A 573 -8.35 -4.19 3.01
CA MET A 573 -7.61 -5.21 2.27
C MET A 573 -7.09 -4.63 0.95
N TYR A 574 -5.79 -4.83 0.69
CA TYR A 574 -5.17 -4.71 -0.62
C TYR A 574 -5.45 -6.00 -1.39
N TYR A 575 -4.55 -7.00 -1.38
CA TYR A 575 -4.88 -8.33 -1.93
C TYR A 575 -5.36 -9.31 -0.85
N LEU A 576 -6.28 -10.18 -1.25
CA LEU A 576 -6.44 -11.48 -0.60
C LEU A 576 -5.43 -12.46 -1.20
N ARG A 577 -4.55 -13.01 -0.36
CA ARG A 577 -3.62 -14.08 -0.72
C ARG A 577 -4.14 -15.40 -0.13
N THR A 578 -4.47 -16.35 -0.99
CA THR A 578 -5.01 -17.65 -0.57
C THR A 578 -4.00 -18.79 -0.79
N LYS A 579 -4.08 -19.81 0.07
CA LYS A 579 -3.43 -21.12 -0.12
C LYS A 579 -4.47 -22.23 0.09
N SER A 580 -4.42 -23.27 -0.73
CA SER A 580 -5.21 -24.49 -0.53
C SER A 580 -4.60 -25.38 0.56
N ALA A 581 -5.42 -26.04 1.38
CA ALA A 581 -4.95 -27.05 2.35
C ALA A 581 -4.20 -28.23 1.70
N VAL A 582 -4.60 -28.64 0.50
CA VAL A 582 -3.97 -29.74 -0.22
C VAL A 582 -3.06 -29.16 -1.30
N ASN A 583 -1.75 -29.33 -1.11
CA ASN A 583 -0.76 -28.96 -2.13
C ASN A 583 -0.43 -30.18 -2.99
N ALA A 584 -0.19 -29.94 -4.28
CA ALA A 584 0.40 -30.95 -5.15
C ALA A 584 1.76 -31.37 -4.55
N ILE A 585 1.97 -32.68 -4.39
CA ILE A 585 3.20 -33.26 -3.86
C ILE A 585 4.36 -32.72 -4.69
N GLN A 586 5.25 -31.93 -4.07
CA GLN A 586 6.46 -31.47 -4.72
C GLN A 586 7.42 -32.66 -4.83
N PHE A 587 7.77 -33.04 -6.05
CA PHE A 587 8.79 -34.06 -6.33
C PHE A 587 10.17 -33.48 -6.01
N THR A 588 10.70 -33.71 -4.81
CA THR A 588 12.13 -33.52 -4.54
C THR A 588 12.91 -34.78 -4.96
N VAL A 589 14.11 -34.58 -5.50
CA VAL A 589 14.94 -35.63 -6.11
C VAL A 589 15.72 -36.40 -5.05
N SER A 590 15.64 -37.74 -5.14
CA SER A 590 16.45 -38.80 -4.51
C SER A 590 16.44 -38.99 -2.98
N LYS A 591 15.88 -40.14 -2.55
CA LYS A 591 16.16 -40.78 -1.25
C LYS A 591 17.48 -41.54 -1.33
N SER A 592 18.60 -40.91 -0.97
CA SER A 592 19.80 -41.65 -0.54
C SER A 592 20.30 -41.05 0.77
N LYS A 593 20.12 -41.79 1.87
CA LYS A 593 20.68 -41.43 3.18
C LYS A 593 22.20 -41.58 3.14
N LYS A 594 22.92 -40.52 2.78
CA LYS A 594 24.30 -40.33 3.23
C LYS A 594 24.26 -39.46 4.48
N GLU A 595 25.03 -39.82 5.50
CA GLU A 595 25.28 -38.93 6.64
C GLU A 595 25.99 -37.68 6.11
N GLU A 596 25.25 -36.60 6.00
CA GLU A 596 25.79 -35.30 5.66
C GLU A 596 26.08 -34.50 6.93
N LYS A 597 27.26 -33.86 6.96
CA LYS A 597 27.65 -33.01 8.07
C LYS A 597 26.93 -31.67 7.99
N PRO A 598 26.48 -31.10 9.12
CA PRO A 598 25.96 -29.74 9.16
C PRO A 598 27.00 -28.72 8.66
N LEU A 599 26.53 -27.67 8.00
CA LEU A 599 27.36 -26.54 7.57
C LEU A 599 27.87 -25.79 8.80
N THR A 600 29.17 -25.49 8.87
CA THR A 600 29.74 -24.76 10.02
C THR A 600 29.59 -23.23 9.87
N PRO A 601 29.68 -22.46 10.97
CA PRO A 601 29.70 -20.99 10.92
C PRO A 601 30.84 -20.43 10.05
N GLU A 602 32.03 -21.04 10.08
CA GLU A 602 33.17 -20.64 9.23
C GLU A 602 32.86 -20.85 7.74
N GLU A 603 32.29 -22.00 7.37
CA GLU A 603 31.92 -22.32 5.99
C GLU A 603 30.83 -21.38 5.47
N LEU A 604 29.81 -21.06 6.29
CA LEU A 604 28.78 -20.09 5.95
C LEU A 604 29.38 -18.70 5.70
N LYS A 605 30.31 -18.27 6.55
CA LYS A 605 30.98 -16.97 6.41
C LYS A 605 31.77 -16.87 5.11
N GLU A 606 32.50 -17.93 4.73
CA GLU A 606 33.22 -18.00 3.46
C GLU A 606 32.26 -17.96 2.25
N MET A 607 31.14 -18.69 2.32
CA MET A 607 30.11 -18.67 1.26
C MET A 607 29.46 -17.30 1.09
N LEU A 608 29.15 -16.60 2.19
CA LEU A 608 28.57 -15.26 2.15
C LEU A 608 29.54 -14.25 1.52
N ILE A 609 30.84 -14.31 1.89
CA ILE A 609 31.89 -13.49 1.29
C ILE A 609 32.06 -13.79 -0.21
N ALA A 610 32.04 -15.07 -0.60
CA ALA A 610 32.11 -15.46 -2.00
C ALA A 610 30.90 -14.97 -2.81
N SER A 611 29.69 -15.00 -2.23
CA SER A 611 28.48 -14.50 -2.89
C SER A 611 28.48 -12.98 -3.12
N GLN A 612 29.14 -12.22 -2.24
CA GLN A 612 29.31 -10.77 -2.40
C GLN A 612 30.29 -10.39 -3.51
N ASN A 613 31.18 -11.33 -3.90
CA ASN A 613 32.23 -11.12 -4.90
C ASN A 613 31.89 -11.65 -6.30
N ASN A 614 30.69 -12.22 -6.51
CA ASN A 614 30.25 -12.71 -7.82
C ASN A 614 29.30 -11.68 -8.48
N PRO A 615 29.75 -10.88 -9.47
CA PRO A 615 28.99 -9.76 -10.02
C PRO A 615 28.05 -10.13 -11.18
N ASP A 616 27.94 -11.41 -11.53
CA ASP A 616 27.19 -11.82 -12.73
C ASP A 616 25.69 -11.98 -12.43
N ASP A 617 24.88 -11.33 -13.26
CA ASP A 617 23.41 -11.26 -13.31
C ASP A 617 22.68 -10.43 -12.25
N CYS A 618 22.99 -9.13 -12.20
CA CYS A 618 22.06 -8.11 -11.72
C CYS A 618 21.39 -7.36 -12.90
N GLU A 619 20.67 -8.10 -13.74
CA GLU A 619 19.61 -7.53 -14.57
C GLU A 619 18.26 -8.14 -14.17
N MET A 620 17.43 -7.33 -13.51
CA MET A 620 16.02 -7.08 -13.86
C MET A 620 15.16 -6.80 -12.63
N CYS A 621 14.63 -5.58 -12.63
CA CYS A 621 13.38 -5.22 -11.98
C CYS A 621 12.23 -5.81 -12.82
N GLY A 622 11.26 -6.49 -12.19
CA GLY A 622 10.00 -6.81 -12.84
C GLY A 622 9.48 -8.23 -12.55
N SER A 623 8.56 -8.34 -11.60
CA SER A 623 7.54 -9.38 -11.54
C SER A 623 6.29 -8.75 -10.94
#